data_AF-A0A3D1LFQ3-F1
#
_entry.id   AF-A0A3D1LFQ3-F1
#
_cell.length_a   1.000
_cell.length_b   1.000
_cell.length_c   1.000
_cell.angle_alpha   90.00
_cell.angle_beta   90.00
_cell.angle_gamma   90.00
#
_symmetry.space_group_name_H-M   'P 1'
#
loop_
_entity.id
_entity.type
_entity.pdbx_description
1 polymer ?
#
loop_
_entity_poly.entity_id
_entity_poly.type
_entity_poly.pdbx_seq_one_letter_code
_entity_poly.pdbx_strand_id
1 'polypeptide(L)'
;MWAVENGITKGTTDTTFSPNAVCTRAQIVVFLYRASGDDASNLKLQFTDVPANAWCAEAVAWAVSKGITNGTTATTFSPNATCTRAQAVTFIYRAQ
;
A
#
# COMPACT_ATOMS: atom_id res chain seq x y z
N MET A 1 -14.51 -13.96 4.36
CA MET A 1 -13.17 -13.91 3.76
C MET A 1 -12.24 -13.21 4.74
N TRP A 2 -11.21 -13.90 5.22
CA TRP A 2 -10.39 -13.46 6.37
C TRP A 2 -9.85 -12.02 6.26
N ALA A 3 -9.29 -11.63 5.11
CA ALA A 3 -8.71 -10.30 4.93
C ALA A 3 -9.75 -9.17 5.00
N VAL A 4 -11.00 -9.45 4.61
CA VAL A 4 -12.11 -8.50 4.73
C VAL A 4 -12.58 -8.42 6.17
N GLU A 5 -12.72 -9.57 6.83
CA GLU A 5 -13.12 -9.67 8.24
C GLU A 5 -12.15 -8.97 9.19
N ASN A 6 -10.85 -8.97 8.87
CA ASN A 6 -9.81 -8.30 9.66
C ASN A 6 -9.53 -6.86 9.19
N GLY A 7 -10.33 -6.30 8.29
CA GLY A 7 -10.20 -4.90 7.87
C GLY A 7 -8.96 -4.58 7.02
N ILE A 8 -8.25 -5.60 6.53
CA ILE A 8 -7.06 -5.43 5.67
C ILE A 8 -7.46 -4.85 4.31
N THR A 9 -8.64 -5.22 3.81
CA THR A 9 -9.15 -4.77 2.52
C THR A 9 -10.67 -4.75 2.49
N LYS A 10 -11.24 -3.84 1.70
CA LYS A 10 -12.69 -3.73 1.48
C LYS A 10 -13.15 -4.34 0.16
N GLY A 11 -12.22 -4.90 -0.63
CA GLY A 11 -12.48 -5.27 -2.02
C GLY A 11 -12.40 -4.07 -2.97
N THR A 12 -12.84 -4.28 -4.20
CA THR A 12 -12.91 -3.25 -5.26
C THR A 12 -14.21 -2.45 -5.20
N THR A 13 -15.28 -3.06 -4.66
CA THR A 13 -16.53 -2.42 -4.26
C THR A 13 -17.00 -3.00 -2.92
N ASP A 14 -18.00 -2.39 -2.30
CA ASP A 14 -18.55 -2.85 -1.00
C ASP A 14 -19.03 -4.31 -1.01
N THR A 15 -19.37 -4.85 -2.19
CA THR A 15 -19.88 -6.22 -2.36
C THR A 15 -18.96 -7.11 -3.19
N THR A 16 -17.82 -6.59 -3.70
CA THR A 16 -16.98 -7.31 -4.66
C THR A 16 -15.52 -7.28 -4.26
N PHE A 17 -14.92 -8.45 -4.08
CA PHE A 17 -13.50 -8.56 -3.75
C PHE A 17 -12.56 -8.48 -4.96
N SER A 18 -12.96 -9.04 -6.11
CA SER A 18 -12.15 -9.18 -7.33
C SER A 18 -10.82 -9.93 -7.13
N PRO A 19 -10.82 -11.21 -6.72
CA PRO A 19 -9.59 -11.96 -6.38
C PRO A 19 -8.63 -12.16 -7.56
N ASN A 20 -9.14 -12.11 -8.80
CA ASN A 20 -8.35 -12.30 -10.02
C ASN A 20 -7.88 -10.97 -10.63
N ALA A 21 -8.22 -9.83 -10.02
CA ALA A 21 -7.76 -8.54 -10.50
C ALA A 21 -6.27 -8.33 -10.18
N VAL A 22 -5.57 -7.67 -11.10
CA VAL A 22 -4.18 -7.28 -10.89
C VAL A 22 -4.11 -6.23 -9.78
N CYS A 23 -3.24 -6.45 -8.80
CA CYS A 23 -3.03 -5.51 -7.71
C CYS A 23 -2.03 -4.41 -8.10
N THR A 24 -2.34 -3.17 -7.73
CA THR A 24 -1.41 -2.05 -7.86
C THR A 24 -0.43 -1.99 -6.69
N ARG A 25 0.65 -1.23 -6.86
CA ARG A 25 1.64 -0.99 -5.79
C ARG A 25 1.01 -0.39 -4.53
N ALA A 26 0.10 0.58 -4.70
CA ALA A 26 -0.61 1.20 -3.58
C ALA A 26 -1.48 0.19 -2.81
N GLN A 27 -2.19 -0.71 -3.52
CA GLN A 27 -3.05 -1.70 -2.88
C GLN A 27 -2.24 -2.65 -1.99
N ILE A 28 -1.11 -3.17 -2.48
CA ILE A 28 -0.25 -4.06 -1.69
C ILE A 28 0.27 -3.36 -0.43
N VAL A 29 0.75 -2.13 -0.56
CA VAL A 29 1.25 -1.35 0.59
C VAL A 29 0.14 -1.05 1.60
N VAL A 30 -1.07 -0.73 1.15
CA VAL A 30 -2.22 -0.51 2.03
C VAL A 30 -2.64 -1.78 2.78
N PHE A 31 -2.57 -2.94 2.14
CA PHE A 31 -2.85 -4.21 2.82
C PHE A 31 -1.83 -4.46 3.94
N LEU A 32 -0.55 -4.24 3.68
CA LEU A 32 0.52 -4.42 4.67
C LEU A 32 0.41 -3.43 5.82
N TYR A 33 0.13 -2.17 5.53
CA TYR A 33 -0.09 -1.14 6.56
C TYR A 33 -1.27 -1.49 7.48
N ARG A 34 -2.40 -1.90 6.91
CA ARG A 34 -3.57 -2.30 7.72
C ARG A 34 -3.31 -3.56 8.52
N ALA A 35 -2.54 -4.50 7.97
CA ALA A 35 -2.17 -5.72 8.66
C ALA A 35 -1.14 -5.49 9.79
N SER A 36 -0.30 -4.44 9.71
CA SER A 36 0.65 -4.12 10.77
C SER A 36 -0.01 -3.48 11.99
N GLY A 37 -1.11 -2.74 11.80
CA GLY A 37 -1.78 -2.01 12.87
C GLY A 37 -1.01 -0.78 13.36
N ASP A 38 0.03 -0.36 12.63
CA ASP A 38 0.81 0.85 12.92
C ASP A 38 -0.01 2.13 12.66
N ASP A 39 0.33 3.21 13.36
CA ASP A 39 -0.18 4.56 13.08
C ASP A 39 0.84 5.37 12.26
N ALA A 40 0.37 6.02 11.19
CA ALA A 40 1.17 6.82 10.27
C ALA A 40 0.68 8.28 10.17
N SER A 41 -0.26 8.70 11.03
CA SER A 41 -0.92 10.01 10.99
C SER A 41 0.02 11.22 10.98
N ASN A 42 1.22 11.09 11.54
CA ASN A 42 2.22 12.16 11.66
C ASN A 42 3.39 12.07 10.66
N LEU A 43 3.37 11.09 9.74
CA LEU A 43 4.45 10.90 8.78
C LEU A 43 4.27 11.81 7.56
N LYS A 44 5.37 12.47 7.14
CA LYS A 44 5.36 13.30 5.94
C LYS A 44 5.53 12.46 4.69
N LEU A 45 4.68 12.73 3.70
CA LEU A 45 4.79 12.17 2.37
C LEU A 45 5.78 12.97 1.52
N GLN A 46 6.59 12.29 0.73
CA GLN A 46 7.64 12.90 -0.10
C GLN A 46 7.40 12.76 -1.62
N PHE A 47 6.30 12.12 -2.03
CA PHE A 47 6.03 11.83 -3.44
C PHE A 47 5.04 12.81 -4.06
N THR A 48 5.31 13.25 -5.28
CA THR A 48 4.47 14.22 -6.00
C THR A 48 3.23 13.59 -6.64
N ASP A 49 3.25 12.28 -6.87
CA ASP A 49 2.17 11.52 -7.50
C ASP A 49 1.23 10.85 -6.48
N VAL A 50 1.39 11.17 -5.20
CA VAL A 50 0.49 10.74 -4.12
C VAL A 50 0.08 11.98 -3.33
N PRO A 51 -1.10 12.56 -3.60
CA PRO A 51 -1.61 13.68 -2.82
C PRO A 51 -1.76 13.32 -1.33
N ALA A 52 -1.59 14.30 -0.44
CA ALA A 52 -1.67 14.07 1.00
C ALA A 52 -3.04 13.54 1.46
N ASN A 53 -4.12 13.83 0.71
CA ASN A 53 -5.46 13.33 0.96
C ASN A 53 -5.80 12.04 0.19
N ALA A 54 -4.83 11.41 -0.48
CA ALA A 54 -5.05 10.16 -1.18
C ALA A 54 -5.30 9.01 -0.20
N TRP A 55 -6.16 8.07 -0.57
CA TRP A 55 -6.52 6.89 0.23
C TRP A 55 -5.34 5.99 0.64
N CYS A 56 -4.20 6.11 -0.07
CA CYS A 56 -2.98 5.36 0.20
C CYS A 56 -1.87 6.21 0.83
N ALA A 57 -2.09 7.51 1.06
CA ALA A 57 -1.05 8.43 1.52
C ALA A 57 -0.39 7.96 2.82
N GLU A 58 -1.18 7.67 3.85
CA GLU A 58 -0.67 7.17 5.14
C GLU A 58 0.14 5.88 4.98
N ALA A 59 -0.39 4.91 4.24
CA ALA A 59 0.28 3.63 4.03
C ALA A 59 1.60 3.79 3.26
N VAL A 60 1.64 4.71 2.29
CA VAL A 60 2.86 5.01 1.53
C VAL A 60 3.88 5.74 2.42
N ALA A 61 3.44 6.69 3.25
CA ALA A 61 4.30 7.37 4.21
C ALA A 61 4.93 6.38 5.20
N TRP A 62 4.10 5.48 5.74
CA TRP A 62 4.51 4.38 6.61
C TRP A 62 5.54 3.49 5.92
N ALA A 63 5.24 3.00 4.71
CA ALA A 63 6.11 2.07 4.00
C ALA A 63 7.47 2.68 3.68
N VAL A 64 7.52 3.97 3.36
CA VAL A 64 8.79 4.70 3.20
C VAL A 64 9.53 4.80 4.52
N SER A 65 8.86 5.20 5.61
CA SER A 65 9.49 5.37 6.92
C SER A 65 10.09 4.08 7.47
N LYS A 66 9.50 2.93 7.14
CA LYS A 66 9.96 1.59 7.53
C LYS A 66 10.99 1.01 6.55
N GLY A 67 11.33 1.72 5.46
CA GLY A 67 12.25 1.22 4.44
C GLY A 67 11.69 0.08 3.57
N ILE A 68 10.38 -0.12 3.57
CA ILE A 68 9.69 -1.14 2.75
C ILE A 68 9.85 -0.79 1.26
N THR A 69 9.77 0.50 0.93
CA THR A 69 9.92 1.01 -0.43
C THR A 69 10.52 2.41 -0.46
N ASN A 70 11.28 2.71 -1.52
CA ASN A 70 11.84 4.04 -1.78
C ASN A 70 11.10 4.76 -2.92
N GLY A 71 9.98 4.20 -3.41
CA GLY A 71 9.33 4.66 -4.64
C GLY A 71 9.94 4.04 -5.90
N THR A 72 9.48 4.50 -7.06
CA THR A 72 10.03 4.16 -8.38
C THR A 72 11.06 5.17 -8.84
N THR A 73 10.99 6.39 -8.31
CA THR A 73 12.02 7.44 -8.44
C THR A 73 12.16 8.14 -7.08
N ALA A 74 13.06 9.12 -6.98
CA ALA A 74 13.22 9.93 -5.77
C ALA A 74 11.94 10.70 -5.38
N THR A 75 11.05 11.02 -6.33
CA THR A 75 9.86 11.84 -6.10
C THR A 75 8.56 11.17 -6.54
N THR A 76 8.60 9.90 -6.97
CA THR A 76 7.46 9.18 -7.52
C THR A 76 7.31 7.80 -6.88
N PHE A 77 6.08 7.46 -6.45
CA PHE A 77 5.75 6.15 -5.92
C PHE A 77 5.17 5.18 -6.97
N SER A 78 4.49 5.74 -7.97
CA SER A 78 3.68 5.05 -8.99
C SER A 78 2.53 4.22 -8.37
N PRO A 79 1.56 4.86 -7.67
CA PRO A 79 0.53 4.16 -6.90
C PRO A 79 -0.36 3.25 -7.77
N ASN A 80 -0.62 3.65 -9.01
CA ASN A 80 -1.51 2.94 -9.93
C ASN A 80 -0.79 1.92 -10.82
N ALA A 81 0.54 1.84 -10.74
CA ALA A 81 1.27 0.85 -11.53
C ALA A 81 1.04 -0.56 -10.97
N THR A 82 0.92 -1.52 -11.89
CA THR A 82 0.86 -2.95 -11.55
C THR A 82 2.04 -3.35 -10.68
N CYS A 83 1.76 -4.01 -9.55
CA CYS A 83 2.80 -4.54 -8.69
C CYS A 83 3.26 -5.90 -9.24
N THR A 84 4.53 -6.02 -9.59
CA THR A 84 5.06 -7.32 -10.02
C THR A 84 5.14 -8.28 -8.83
N ARG A 85 5.15 -9.59 -9.10
CA ARG A 85 5.30 -10.61 -8.04
C ARG A 85 6.56 -10.39 -7.19
N ALA A 86 7.67 -10.03 -7.82
CA ALA A 86 8.93 -9.74 -7.13
C ALA A 86 8.83 -8.51 -6.21
N GLN A 87 8.15 -7.45 -6.66
CA GLN A 87 7.88 -6.27 -5.83
C GLN A 87 6.99 -6.61 -4.65
N ALA A 88 5.90 -7.36 -4.87
CA ALA A 88 4.99 -7.75 -3.80
C ALA A 88 5.70 -8.57 -2.72
N VAL A 89 6.51 -9.56 -3.09
CA VAL A 89 7.29 -10.36 -2.12
C VAL A 89 8.32 -9.50 -1.39
N THR A 90 8.97 -8.58 -2.09
CA THR A 90 9.92 -7.64 -1.46
C THR A 90 9.24 -6.76 -0.41
N PHE A 91 8.02 -6.28 -0.69
CA PHE A 91 7.26 -5.49 0.27
C PHE A 91 6.86 -6.32 1.49
N ILE A 92 6.35 -7.54 1.28
CA ILE A 92 5.99 -8.47 2.37
C ILE A 92 7.21 -8.76 3.25
N TYR A 93 8.36 -9.09 2.64
CA TYR A 93 9.60 -9.42 3.36
C TYR A 93 10.16 -8.25 4.18
N ARG A 94 9.90 -7.01 3.78
CA ARG A 94 10.37 -5.83 4.52
C ARG A 94 9.36 -5.30 5.54
N ALA A 95 8.10 -5.76 5.47
CA ALA A 95 7.02 -5.32 6.35
C ALA A 95 6.91 -6.12 7.66
N GLN A 96 7.76 -7.13 7.83
CA GLN A 96 7.87 -7.98 9.02
C GLN A 96 8.84 -7.41 10.06
#